data_AF-A0A936LDL2-F1
#
_entry.id   AF-A0A936LDL2-F1
#
_cell.length_a   1.000
_cell.length_b   1.000
_cell.length_c   1.000
_cell.angle_alpha   90.00
_cell.angle_beta   90.00
_cell.angle_gamma   90.00
#
_symmetry.space_group_name_H-M   'P 1'
#
loop_
_entity.id
_entity.type
_entity.pdbx_description
1 polymer ?
#
loop_
_entity_poly.entity_id
_entity_poly.type
_entity_poly.pdbx_seq_one_letter_code
_entity_poly.pdbx_strand_id
1 'polypeptide(L)'
;MKAWKIGLVAGAGVVVMSVFFLAIMRPPGARSGAPAEDLPWRITRGQNGATITVFGLTLGESTVRDAVAKWGRRYELGLFQNPAGRLSLEAYFRDAVVGGLNARLVASARLPEETLQAIRARAGTGAPTVEGGRRYAVSEADQALGLGATITAITYMPVVKFDAELVRARFGEPAEQLKAKDGAHWLYPERGLDLLLGDDGEALLQYVPPPEFERRLRAPLRN
;
A
#
# COMPACT_ATOMS: atom_id res chain seq x y z
N MET A 1 57.21 -17.97 -16.03
CA MET A 1 57.24 -19.27 -15.32
C MET A 1 55.85 -19.43 -14.69
N LYS A 2 54.83 -20.01 -15.33
CA LYS A 2 54.54 -21.41 -15.73
C LYS A 2 54.32 -22.37 -14.54
N ALA A 3 53.03 -22.71 -14.36
CA ALA A 3 52.40 -23.90 -13.74
C ALA A 3 52.60 -24.11 -12.22
N TRP A 4 51.62 -24.60 -11.46
CA TRP A 4 50.96 -25.90 -11.68
C TRP A 4 49.64 -26.06 -10.90
N LYS A 5 48.64 -26.66 -11.59
CA LYS A 5 47.36 -27.17 -11.04
C LYS A 5 47.57 -28.59 -10.53
N ILE A 6 47.30 -28.88 -9.27
CA ILE A 6 47.15 -30.28 -8.81
C ILE A 6 45.66 -30.58 -8.72
N GLY A 7 45.21 -31.53 -9.53
CA GLY A 7 43.93 -32.21 -9.35
C GLY A 7 44.18 -33.70 -9.18
N LEU A 8 43.44 -34.34 -8.27
CA LEU A 8 43.05 -35.76 -8.13
C LEU A 8 42.44 -35.88 -6.70
N VAL A 9 41.36 -36.60 -6.34
CA VAL A 9 40.62 -37.77 -6.85
C VAL A 9 39.17 -37.69 -6.34
N ALA A 10 38.23 -38.23 -7.13
CA ALA A 10 36.85 -38.48 -6.75
C ALA A 10 36.68 -39.78 -5.95
N GLY A 11 35.80 -39.82 -4.95
CA GLY A 11 35.32 -41.11 -4.41
C GLY A 11 34.57 -41.10 -3.08
N ALA A 12 33.23 -40.98 -3.18
CA ALA A 12 32.18 -41.61 -2.36
C ALA A 12 32.07 -41.34 -0.84
N GLY A 13 30.91 -40.80 -0.45
CA GLY A 13 30.14 -41.32 0.71
C GLY A 13 29.80 -40.33 1.83
N VAL A 14 28.57 -39.79 1.80
CA VAL A 14 27.62 -39.57 2.91
C VAL A 14 28.19 -38.91 4.20
N VAL A 15 27.82 -37.68 4.58
CA VAL A 15 26.56 -37.31 5.26
C VAL A 15 26.30 -35.81 5.03
N VAL A 16 25.15 -35.48 4.42
CA VAL A 16 24.59 -34.12 4.45
C VAL A 16 24.00 -33.91 5.85
N MET A 17 24.73 -33.25 6.72
CA MET A 17 24.24 -32.72 7.99
C MET A 17 24.68 -31.27 8.09
N SER A 18 23.76 -30.36 7.77
CA SER A 18 23.64 -29.04 8.41
C SER A 18 22.37 -28.35 7.90
N VAL A 19 21.23 -28.90 8.28
CA VAL A 19 19.96 -28.15 8.31
C VAL A 19 19.95 -27.38 9.62
N PHE A 20 20.66 -26.25 9.70
CA PHE A 20 20.53 -25.30 10.81
C PHE A 20 21.05 -23.93 10.34
N PHE A 21 20.31 -22.87 10.72
CA PHE A 21 20.49 -21.45 10.38
C PHE A 21 19.77 -20.92 9.12
N LEU A 22 18.44 -20.99 9.14
CA LEU A 22 17.62 -19.86 8.67
C LEU A 22 16.41 -19.62 9.57
N ALA A 23 16.69 -19.26 10.81
CA ALA A 23 15.77 -18.55 11.68
C ALA A 23 16.54 -17.34 12.26
N ILE A 24 15.82 -16.24 12.55
CA ILE A 24 16.27 -14.90 12.98
C ILE A 24 16.39 -13.94 11.77
N MET A 25 15.47 -13.02 11.46
CA MET A 25 14.53 -12.25 12.28
C MET A 25 13.16 -12.10 11.61
N ARG A 26 12.11 -12.68 12.20
CA ARG A 26 10.75 -12.12 12.13
C ARG A 26 10.65 -11.12 13.29
N PRO A 27 10.33 -9.83 13.07
CA PRO A 27 10.02 -8.95 14.18
C PRO A 27 8.76 -9.49 14.90
N PRO A 28 8.76 -9.58 16.25
CA PRO A 28 7.59 -10.01 16.99
C PRO A 28 6.53 -8.90 16.91
N GLY A 29 5.41 -9.17 16.24
CA GLY A 29 4.22 -8.30 16.32
C GLY A 29 3.37 -8.18 15.06
N ALA A 30 3.84 -8.56 13.87
CA ALA A 30 2.97 -8.59 12.70
C ALA A 30 2.10 -9.85 12.73
N ARG A 31 0.85 -9.72 13.18
CA ARG A 31 -0.17 -10.74 12.89
C ARG A 31 -0.53 -10.59 11.42
N SER A 32 0.21 -11.28 10.55
CA SER A 32 -0.26 -11.54 9.20
C SER A 32 -1.63 -12.22 9.33
N GLY A 33 -2.66 -11.71 8.66
CA GLY A 33 -3.90 -12.46 8.51
C GLY A 33 -3.61 -13.79 7.82
N ALA A 34 -4.62 -14.66 7.69
CA ALA A 34 -4.45 -15.85 6.88
C ALA A 34 -3.87 -15.43 5.50
N PRO A 35 -2.76 -16.02 5.01
CA PRO A 35 -2.01 -15.49 3.86
C PRO A 35 -2.85 -15.22 2.59
N ALA A 36 -4.01 -15.88 2.48
CA ALA A 36 -4.94 -15.75 1.37
C ALA A 36 -5.96 -14.60 1.47
N GLU A 37 -6.09 -13.94 2.62
CA GLU A 37 -7.03 -12.81 2.83
C GLU A 37 -6.37 -11.44 2.60
N ASP A 38 -5.06 -11.35 2.80
CA ASP A 38 -4.31 -10.09 2.69
C ASP A 38 -3.74 -9.83 1.27
N LEU A 39 -4.36 -10.39 0.23
CA LEU A 39 -3.92 -10.23 -1.15
C LEU A 39 -4.58 -9.01 -1.82
N PRO A 40 -3.90 -8.30 -2.75
CA PRO A 40 -4.43 -7.07 -3.35
C PRO A 40 -5.69 -7.29 -4.21
N TRP A 41 -5.92 -8.50 -4.72
CA TRP A 41 -7.12 -8.89 -5.47
C TRP A 41 -8.25 -9.46 -4.58
N ARG A 42 -8.02 -9.59 -3.26
CA ARG A 42 -9.02 -10.06 -2.31
C ARG A 42 -9.74 -8.86 -1.70
N ILE A 43 -10.83 -8.48 -2.36
CA ILE A 43 -11.68 -7.36 -1.96
C ILE A 43 -13.05 -7.91 -1.61
N THR A 44 -13.48 -7.68 -0.37
CA THR A 44 -14.82 -8.10 0.10
C THR A 44 -15.69 -6.88 0.26
N ARG A 45 -16.92 -6.93 -0.27
CA ARG A 45 -17.89 -5.84 -0.11
C ARG A 45 -18.69 -6.01 1.17
N GLY A 46 -18.97 -4.90 1.86
CA GLY A 46 -19.92 -4.88 2.96
C GLY A 46 -21.33 -5.26 2.49
N GLN A 47 -22.20 -5.65 3.43
CA GLN A 47 -23.56 -6.14 3.12
C GLN A 47 -24.41 -5.15 2.32
N ASN A 48 -24.19 -3.84 2.52
CA ASN A 48 -24.88 -2.76 1.81
C ASN A 48 -24.13 -2.26 0.56
N GLY A 49 -22.97 -2.86 0.22
CA GLY A 49 -22.12 -2.45 -0.89
C GLY A 49 -21.40 -1.10 -0.72
N ALA A 50 -21.62 -0.39 0.39
CA ALA A 50 -21.08 0.95 0.59
C ALA A 50 -19.62 0.93 1.05
N THR A 51 -19.18 -0.15 1.70
CA THR A 51 -17.81 -0.33 2.19
C THR A 51 -17.13 -1.50 1.49
N ILE A 52 -15.80 -1.46 1.47
CA ILE A 52 -14.96 -2.57 1.04
C ILE A 52 -13.94 -2.90 2.13
N THR A 53 -13.57 -4.17 2.20
CA THR A 53 -12.47 -4.67 3.01
C THR A 53 -11.38 -5.22 2.09
N VAL A 54 -10.16 -4.71 2.26
CA VAL A 54 -8.96 -5.13 1.53
C VAL A 54 -7.78 -5.15 2.50
N PHE A 55 -6.86 -6.11 2.37
CA PHE A 55 -5.77 -6.32 3.34
C PHE A 55 -6.26 -6.49 4.80
N GLY A 56 -7.48 -7.02 4.95
CA GLY A 56 -8.15 -7.14 6.25
C GLY A 56 -8.50 -5.82 6.93
N LEU A 57 -8.58 -4.71 6.19
CA LEU A 57 -9.00 -3.39 6.67
C LEU A 57 -10.24 -2.92 5.91
N THR A 58 -11.26 -2.50 6.65
CA THR A 58 -12.53 -1.99 6.11
C THR A 58 -12.45 -0.48 5.94
N LEU A 59 -12.53 0.00 4.70
CA LEU A 59 -12.46 1.42 4.40
C LEU A 59 -13.71 2.14 4.92
N GLY A 60 -13.50 3.23 5.67
CA GLY A 60 -14.54 3.97 6.36
C GLY A 60 -14.73 3.57 7.83
N GLU A 61 -14.11 2.47 8.28
CA GLU A 61 -14.27 1.92 9.63
C GLU A 61 -12.93 1.68 10.33
N SER A 62 -12.00 0.96 9.67
CA SER A 62 -10.68 0.67 10.24
C SER A 62 -9.85 1.93 10.44
N THR A 63 -9.03 1.92 11.48
CA THR A 63 -8.16 3.04 11.86
C THR A 63 -6.73 2.84 11.37
N VAL A 64 -5.95 3.93 11.36
CA VAL A 64 -4.50 3.85 11.09
C VAL A 64 -3.81 2.91 12.08
N ARG A 65 -4.26 2.84 13.34
CA ARG A 65 -3.76 1.87 14.33
C ARG A 65 -3.95 0.42 13.87
N ASP A 66 -5.08 0.11 13.24
CA ASP A 66 -5.34 -1.23 12.70
C ASP A 66 -4.39 -1.55 11.54
N ALA A 67 -4.14 -0.58 10.65
CA ALA A 67 -3.13 -0.72 9.60
C ALA A 67 -1.73 -0.95 10.17
N VAL A 68 -1.32 -0.22 11.20
CA VAL A 68 -0.03 -0.43 11.88
C VAL A 68 0.08 -1.82 12.49
N ALA A 69 -1.00 -2.34 13.08
CA ALA A 69 -1.02 -3.69 13.63
C ALA A 69 -0.87 -4.78 12.55
N LYS A 70 -1.36 -4.51 11.32
CA LYS A 70 -1.26 -5.45 10.19
C LYS A 70 0.04 -5.34 9.41
N TRP A 71 0.40 -4.13 8.99
CA TRP A 71 1.50 -3.89 8.05
C TRP A 71 2.83 -3.62 8.74
N GLY A 72 2.82 -3.41 10.06
CA GLY A 72 4.01 -3.23 10.88
C GLY A 72 4.23 -1.79 11.33
N ARG A 73 5.19 -1.62 12.23
CA ARG A 73 5.44 -0.36 12.96
C ARG A 73 6.36 0.61 12.22
N ARG A 74 6.88 0.25 11.05
CA ARG A 74 7.74 1.13 10.24
C ARG A 74 6.86 1.94 9.30
N TYR A 75 6.32 3.04 9.81
CA TYR A 75 5.48 3.97 9.07
C TYR A 75 5.81 5.41 9.41
N GLU A 76 5.42 6.31 8.52
CA GLU A 76 5.49 7.76 8.72
C GLU A 76 4.10 8.36 8.56
N LEU A 77 3.68 9.19 9.53
CA LEU A 77 2.51 10.02 9.35
C LEU A 77 2.89 11.34 8.69
N GLY A 78 2.09 11.77 7.72
CA GLY A 78 2.19 13.06 7.08
C GLY A 78 0.82 13.71 6.99
N LEU A 79 0.76 15.01 7.26
CA LEU A 79 -0.41 15.81 6.94
C LEU A 79 -0.17 16.50 5.61
N PHE A 80 -1.04 16.26 4.64
CA PHE A 80 -0.94 16.82 3.30
C PHE A 80 -1.97 17.92 3.12
N GLN A 81 -1.59 18.95 2.38
CA GLN A 81 -2.45 20.01 1.90
C GLN A 81 -2.39 20.04 0.39
N ASN A 82 -3.53 19.86 -0.28
CA ASN A 82 -3.59 19.97 -1.73
C ASN A 82 -3.60 21.45 -2.18
N PRO A 83 -3.44 21.75 -3.49
CA PRO A 83 -3.47 23.12 -4.00
C PRO A 83 -4.75 23.90 -3.68
N ALA A 84 -5.88 23.20 -3.48
CA ALA A 84 -7.15 23.79 -3.07
C ALA A 84 -7.25 24.07 -1.55
N GLY A 85 -6.18 23.81 -0.80
CA GLY A 85 -6.08 24.08 0.64
C GLY A 85 -6.67 22.99 1.54
N ARG A 86 -7.24 21.92 0.99
CA ARG A 86 -7.85 20.81 1.75
C ARG A 86 -6.78 19.93 2.40
N LEU A 87 -7.01 19.57 3.66
CA LEU A 87 -6.12 18.71 4.42
C LEU A 87 -6.49 17.23 4.34
N SER A 88 -5.47 16.37 4.35
CA SER A 88 -5.60 14.91 4.48
C SER A 88 -4.46 14.37 5.33
N LEU A 89 -4.77 13.43 6.23
CA LEU A 89 -3.75 12.68 6.95
C LEU A 89 -3.40 11.43 6.16
N GLU A 90 -2.12 11.11 6.03
CA GLU A 90 -1.65 9.88 5.40
C GLU A 90 -0.66 9.14 6.28
N ALA A 91 -0.77 7.82 6.30
CA ALA A 91 0.22 6.92 6.87
C ALA A 91 0.93 6.18 5.74
N TYR A 92 2.24 6.42 5.61
CA TYR A 92 3.08 5.79 4.61
C TYR A 92 3.88 4.64 5.21
N PHE A 93 3.79 3.47 4.59
CA PHE A 93 4.49 2.24 4.96
C PHE A 93 5.44 1.88 3.83
N ARG A 94 6.75 1.98 4.08
CA ARG A 94 7.78 1.77 3.04
C ARG A 94 7.98 0.29 2.70
N ASP A 95 8.00 -0.56 3.72
CA ASP A 95 8.45 -1.95 3.63
C ASP A 95 7.38 -2.90 4.20
N ALA A 96 6.15 -2.79 3.71
CA ALA A 96 5.04 -3.62 4.17
C ALA A 96 5.05 -4.99 3.48
N VAL A 97 4.63 -6.02 4.21
CA VAL A 97 4.40 -7.37 3.68
C VAL A 97 2.93 -7.72 3.83
N VAL A 98 2.20 -7.82 2.72
CA VAL A 98 0.77 -8.15 2.68
C VAL A 98 0.55 -9.37 1.80
N GLY A 99 -0.09 -10.42 2.33
CA GLY A 99 -0.28 -11.68 1.60
C GLY A 99 1.03 -12.33 1.14
N GLY A 100 2.15 -12.05 1.82
CA GLY A 100 3.49 -12.51 1.42
C GLY A 100 4.17 -11.68 0.34
N LEU A 101 3.56 -10.58 -0.11
CA LEU A 101 4.10 -9.67 -1.13
C LEU A 101 4.67 -8.41 -0.49
N ASN A 102 5.88 -8.03 -0.91
CA ASN A 102 6.49 -6.77 -0.51
C ASN A 102 5.86 -5.61 -1.28
N ALA A 103 5.49 -4.55 -0.58
CA ALA A 103 4.89 -3.37 -1.17
C ALA A 103 5.13 -2.11 -0.35
N ARG A 104 5.01 -0.98 -1.05
CA ARG A 104 4.80 0.32 -0.43
C ARG A 104 3.29 0.52 -0.30
N LEU A 105 2.83 1.00 0.86
CA LEU A 105 1.42 1.27 1.14
C LEU A 105 1.24 2.69 1.65
N VAL A 106 0.17 3.36 1.21
CA VAL A 106 -0.29 4.62 1.78
C VAL A 106 -1.73 4.41 2.24
N ALA A 107 -2.03 4.74 3.50
CA ALA A 107 -3.40 4.82 3.99
C ALA A 107 -3.78 6.29 4.18
N SER A 108 -4.68 6.80 3.35
CA SER A 108 -5.27 8.13 3.56
C SER A 108 -6.39 8.02 4.57
N ALA A 109 -6.31 8.80 5.64
CA ALA A 109 -7.21 8.75 6.77
C ALA A 109 -7.86 10.11 7.05
N ARG A 110 -9.06 10.06 7.63
CA ARG A 110 -9.83 11.23 8.04
C ARG A 110 -9.73 11.45 9.55
N LEU A 111 -9.60 12.72 9.91
CA LEU A 111 -9.86 13.27 11.23
C LEU A 111 -10.84 14.44 11.06
N PRO A 112 -11.47 14.92 12.14
CA PRO A 112 -12.20 16.18 12.09
C PRO A 112 -11.32 17.31 11.54
N GLU A 113 -11.90 18.18 10.70
CA GLU A 113 -11.14 19.25 10.04
C GLU A 113 -10.44 20.16 11.07
N GLU A 114 -11.12 20.49 12.16
CA GLU A 114 -10.56 21.27 13.27
C GLU A 114 -9.30 20.61 13.86
N THR A 115 -9.28 19.28 13.96
CA THR A 115 -8.12 18.52 14.42
C THR A 115 -6.98 18.58 13.40
N LEU A 116 -7.27 18.43 12.10
CA LEU A 116 -6.26 18.55 11.05
C LEU A 116 -5.62 19.94 11.02
N GLN A 117 -6.43 20.99 11.16
CA GLN A 117 -5.93 22.37 11.24
C GLN A 117 -5.08 22.60 12.49
N ALA A 118 -5.47 22.04 13.64
CA ALA A 118 -4.69 22.13 14.86
C ALA A 118 -3.32 21.43 14.73
N ILE A 119 -3.27 20.25 14.10
CA ILE A 119 -2.02 19.54 13.78
C ILE A 119 -1.16 20.39 12.84
N ARG A 120 -1.75 20.93 11.76
CA ARG A 120 -1.06 21.81 10.80
C ARG A 120 -0.43 23.02 11.49
N ALA A 121 -1.18 23.69 12.36
CA ALA A 121 -0.71 24.88 13.07
C ALA A 121 0.50 24.56 13.97
N ARG A 122 0.52 23.39 14.61
CA ARG A 122 1.66 22.91 15.41
C ARG A 122 2.85 22.46 14.57
N ALA A 123 2.61 21.93 13.38
CA ALA A 123 3.66 21.41 12.49
C ALA A 123 4.54 22.50 11.86
N GLY A 124 4.11 23.77 11.87
CA GLY A 124 4.88 24.88 11.33
C GLY A 124 4.95 24.87 9.79
N THR A 125 6.15 25.04 9.24
CA THR A 125 6.34 25.19 7.79
C THR A 125 6.36 23.83 7.08
N GLY A 126 5.34 23.55 6.26
CA GLY A 126 5.30 22.34 5.44
C GLY A 126 6.26 22.39 4.24
N ALA A 127 6.76 21.25 3.79
CA ALA A 127 7.57 21.11 2.58
C ALA A 127 6.68 21.08 1.32
N PRO A 128 7.09 21.65 0.18
CA PRO A 128 6.34 21.55 -1.06
C PRO A 128 6.29 20.09 -1.57
N THR A 129 5.18 19.70 -2.21
CA THR A 129 5.05 18.41 -2.90
C THR A 129 5.15 18.57 -4.41
N VAL A 130 5.44 17.47 -5.12
CA VAL A 130 5.51 17.45 -6.60
C VAL A 130 4.19 17.88 -7.23
N GLU A 131 3.07 17.55 -6.59
CA GLU A 131 1.70 17.90 -7.04
C GLU A 131 1.31 19.35 -6.69
N GLY A 132 2.26 20.20 -6.29
CA GLY A 132 2.02 21.61 -5.97
C GLY A 132 1.33 21.85 -4.62
N GLY A 133 1.21 20.81 -3.79
CA GLY A 133 0.69 20.89 -2.42
C GLY A 133 1.80 21.12 -1.38
N ARG A 134 1.46 20.86 -0.12
CA ARG A 134 2.42 20.87 1.00
C ARG A 134 2.28 19.63 1.87
N ARG A 135 3.40 19.10 2.36
CA ARG A 135 3.47 18.05 3.38
C ARG A 135 3.98 18.64 4.68
N TYR A 136 3.26 18.41 5.76
CA TYR A 136 3.60 18.78 7.12
C TYR A 136 3.94 17.52 7.90
N ALA A 137 5.04 17.55 8.66
CA ALA A 137 5.40 16.44 9.55
C ALA A 137 4.41 16.38 10.72
N VAL A 138 3.96 15.18 11.08
CA VAL A 138 3.10 14.99 12.26
C VAL A 138 3.99 14.87 13.49
N SER A 139 3.80 15.78 14.45
CA SER A 139 4.58 15.83 15.68
C SER A 139 4.39 14.58 16.54
N GLU A 140 5.33 14.30 17.46
CA GLU A 140 5.20 13.19 18.40
C GLU A 140 3.92 13.29 19.25
N ALA A 141 3.57 14.51 19.69
CA ALA A 141 2.35 14.78 20.45
C ALA A 141 1.06 14.44 19.68
N ASP A 142 1.11 14.48 18.35
CA ASP A 142 -0.03 14.23 17.48
C ASP A 142 -0.11 12.79 16.93
N GLN A 143 0.91 11.96 17.21
CA GLN A 143 0.95 10.56 16.73
C GLN A 143 -0.28 9.76 17.20
N ALA A 144 -0.67 9.90 18.47
CA ALA A 144 -1.80 9.17 19.03
C ALA A 144 -3.14 9.55 18.36
N LEU A 145 -3.30 10.83 18.00
CA LEU A 145 -4.46 11.32 17.24
C LEU A 145 -4.45 10.73 15.82
N GLY A 146 -3.30 10.78 15.15
CA GLY A 146 -3.16 10.23 13.80
C GLY A 146 -3.42 8.73 13.73
N LEU A 147 -2.98 7.97 14.74
CA LEU A 147 -3.29 6.54 14.87
C LEU A 147 -4.79 6.26 15.05
N GLY A 148 -5.55 7.20 15.63
CA GLY A 148 -7.00 7.10 15.77
C GLY A 148 -7.78 7.45 14.50
N ALA A 149 -7.12 7.99 13.47
CA ALA A 149 -7.78 8.41 12.24
C ALA A 149 -8.38 7.23 11.48
N THR A 150 -9.59 7.41 10.93
CA THR A 150 -10.29 6.39 10.15
C THR A 150 -9.77 6.36 8.72
N ILE A 151 -9.37 5.21 8.23
CA ILE A 151 -8.86 5.03 6.87
C ILE A 151 -10.01 5.18 5.87
N THR A 152 -9.79 5.96 4.83
CA THR A 152 -10.77 6.25 3.76
C THR A 152 -10.32 5.79 2.39
N ALA A 153 -9.01 5.59 2.20
CA ALA A 153 -8.44 5.06 0.99
C ALA A 153 -7.12 4.35 1.30
N ILE A 154 -6.78 3.38 0.46
CA ILE A 154 -5.48 2.71 0.48
C ILE A 154 -4.88 2.80 -0.92
N THR A 155 -3.60 3.14 -1.02
CA THR A 155 -2.80 3.01 -2.24
C THR A 155 -1.76 1.93 -2.02
N TYR A 156 -1.75 0.93 -2.90
CA TYR A 156 -0.81 -0.19 -2.91
C TYR A 156 0.11 -0.09 -4.12
N MET A 157 1.42 -0.13 -3.86
CA MET A 157 2.46 -0.09 -4.88
C MET A 157 3.32 -1.35 -4.71
N PRO A 158 3.05 -2.43 -5.48
CA PRO A 158 3.84 -3.64 -5.43
C PRO A 158 5.31 -3.36 -5.80
N VAL A 159 6.23 -4.11 -5.19
CA VAL A 159 7.64 -4.12 -5.62
C VAL A 159 7.83 -5.02 -6.84
N VAL A 160 6.95 -6.01 -7.01
CA VAL A 160 6.97 -6.92 -8.16
C VAL A 160 6.21 -6.34 -9.35
N LYS A 161 6.67 -6.66 -10.55
CA LYS A 161 6.00 -6.25 -11.78
C LYS A 161 4.69 -7.00 -11.98
N PHE A 162 3.70 -6.30 -12.51
CA PHE A 162 2.46 -6.88 -12.99
C PHE A 162 2.45 -6.86 -14.52
N ASP A 163 1.72 -7.79 -15.12
CA ASP A 163 1.39 -7.77 -16.53
C ASP A 163 -0.13 -7.91 -16.70
N ALA A 164 -0.61 -7.67 -17.92
CA ALA A 164 -2.02 -7.68 -18.21
C ALA A 164 -2.67 -9.08 -18.07
N GLU A 165 -1.90 -10.17 -18.19
CA GLU A 165 -2.40 -11.54 -18.02
C GLU A 165 -2.64 -11.81 -16.53
N LEU A 166 -1.66 -11.50 -15.68
CA LEU A 166 -1.76 -11.57 -14.23
C LEU A 166 -2.92 -10.72 -13.72
N VAL A 167 -3.04 -9.48 -14.21
CA VAL A 167 -4.14 -8.58 -13.80
C VAL A 167 -5.48 -9.21 -14.13
N ARG A 168 -5.71 -9.71 -15.35
CA ARG A 168 -6.96 -10.40 -15.70
C ARG A 168 -7.20 -11.66 -14.87
N ALA A 169 -6.17 -12.48 -14.68
CA ALA A 169 -6.29 -13.73 -13.94
C ALA A 169 -6.66 -13.51 -12.46
N ARG A 170 -6.21 -12.40 -11.86
CA ARG A 170 -6.42 -12.10 -10.43
C ARG A 170 -7.60 -11.18 -10.17
N PHE A 171 -7.77 -10.15 -10.99
CA PHE A 171 -8.79 -9.12 -10.81
C PHE A 171 -10.02 -9.33 -11.71
N GLY A 172 -9.89 -10.07 -12.81
CA GLY A 172 -10.93 -10.22 -13.84
C GLY A 172 -10.84 -9.12 -14.89
N GLU A 173 -11.85 -9.05 -15.76
CA GLU A 173 -11.95 -7.95 -16.74
C GLU A 173 -12.38 -6.65 -16.05
N PRO A 174 -11.77 -5.50 -16.40
CA PRO A 174 -12.18 -4.20 -15.89
C PRO A 174 -13.50 -3.77 -16.55
N ALA A 175 -14.24 -2.90 -15.88
CA ALA A 175 -15.45 -2.29 -16.45
C ALA A 175 -15.10 -1.24 -17.52
N GLU A 176 -13.96 -0.57 -17.36
CA GLU A 176 -13.46 0.44 -18.28
C GLU A 176 -11.93 0.43 -18.25
N GLN A 177 -11.30 0.67 -19.40
CA GLN A 177 -9.87 0.95 -19.49
C GLN A 177 -9.66 2.33 -20.07
N LEU A 178 -8.86 3.15 -19.39
CA LEU A 178 -8.49 4.49 -19.83
C LEU A 178 -7.00 4.55 -20.11
N LYS A 179 -6.63 5.12 -21.26
CA LYS A 179 -5.21 5.29 -21.62
C LYS A 179 -4.57 6.35 -20.72
N ALA A 180 -3.42 6.02 -20.16
CA ALA A 180 -2.52 6.96 -19.49
C ALA A 180 -1.32 7.27 -20.39
N LYS A 181 -0.44 8.18 -19.96
CA LYS A 181 0.76 8.53 -20.72
C LYS A 181 1.69 7.34 -20.93
N ASP A 182 1.94 6.58 -19.86
CA ASP A 182 2.93 5.49 -19.80
C ASP A 182 2.27 4.17 -19.36
N GLY A 183 1.01 3.93 -19.77
CA GLY A 183 0.25 2.75 -19.37
C GLY A 183 -1.27 2.92 -19.54
N ALA A 184 -2.05 2.21 -18.72
CA ALA A 184 -3.50 2.33 -18.69
C ALA A 184 -4.09 2.14 -17.29
N HIS A 185 -5.17 2.87 -17.00
CA HIS A 185 -6.01 2.67 -15.84
C HIS A 185 -7.05 1.58 -16.13
N TRP A 186 -7.17 0.62 -15.23
CA TRP A 186 -8.12 -0.48 -15.27
C TRP A 186 -9.11 -0.29 -14.13
N LEU A 187 -10.33 0.11 -14.48
CA LEU A 187 -11.32 0.57 -13.52
C LEU A 187 -12.26 -0.56 -13.13
N TYR A 188 -12.43 -0.76 -11.81
CA TYR A 188 -13.35 -1.72 -11.20
C TYR A 188 -14.29 -0.99 -10.22
N PRO A 189 -15.30 -0.26 -10.71
CA PRO A 189 -16.16 0.61 -9.88
C PRO A 189 -16.84 -0.12 -8.73
N GLU A 190 -17.38 -1.30 -9.01
CA GLU A 190 -18.06 -2.16 -8.03
C GLU A 190 -17.16 -2.58 -6.86
N ARG A 191 -15.83 -2.60 -7.07
CA ARG A 191 -14.82 -2.93 -6.07
C ARG A 191 -14.10 -1.69 -5.53
N GLY A 192 -14.49 -0.49 -5.99
CA GLY A 192 -13.85 0.75 -5.60
C GLY A 192 -12.35 0.80 -5.94
N LEU A 193 -11.93 0.15 -7.04
CA LEU A 193 -10.53 -0.04 -7.40
C LEU A 193 -10.19 0.62 -8.73
N ASP A 194 -9.15 1.43 -8.74
CA ASP A 194 -8.39 1.82 -9.93
C ASP A 194 -7.01 1.14 -9.89
N LEU A 195 -6.66 0.43 -10.96
CA LEU A 195 -5.35 -0.17 -11.15
C LEU A 195 -4.68 0.51 -12.35
N LEU A 196 -3.67 1.34 -12.08
CA LEU A 196 -2.76 1.84 -13.10
C LEU A 196 -1.71 0.77 -13.39
N LEU A 197 -1.70 0.25 -14.61
CA LEU A 197 -0.70 -0.67 -15.12
C LEU A 197 0.21 0.08 -16.10
N GLY A 198 1.46 0.26 -15.74
CA GLY A 198 2.48 0.86 -16.58
C GLY A 198 2.95 -0.07 -17.70
N ASP A 199 3.42 0.51 -18.80
CA ASP A 199 3.96 -0.26 -19.94
C ASP A 199 5.22 -1.07 -19.57
N ASP A 200 5.92 -0.65 -18.52
CA ASP A 200 7.09 -1.34 -17.98
C ASP A 200 6.76 -2.39 -16.91
N GLY A 201 5.47 -2.57 -16.59
CA GLY A 201 4.95 -3.49 -15.58
C GLY A 201 4.94 -2.93 -14.16
N GLU A 202 5.33 -1.66 -13.93
CA GLU A 202 5.02 -1.01 -12.66
C GLU A 202 3.49 -0.91 -12.49
N ALA A 203 3.02 -1.07 -11.27
CA ALA A 203 1.61 -0.99 -10.97
C ALA A 203 1.35 -0.11 -9.75
N LEU A 204 0.20 0.54 -9.75
CA LEU A 204 -0.32 1.28 -8.61
C LEU A 204 -1.81 1.01 -8.50
N LEU A 205 -2.26 0.56 -7.32
CA LEU A 205 -3.64 0.22 -7.07
C LEU A 205 -4.20 1.16 -6.01
N GLN A 206 -5.32 1.82 -6.30
CA GLN A 206 -6.02 2.70 -5.37
C GLN A 206 -7.38 2.12 -5.02
N TYR A 207 -7.65 2.03 -3.72
CA TYR A 207 -8.89 1.48 -3.17
C TYR A 207 -9.65 2.58 -2.43
N VAL A 208 -10.92 2.75 -2.75
CA VAL A 208 -11.87 3.63 -2.05
C VAL A 208 -13.20 2.91 -1.84
N PRO A 209 -14.06 3.36 -0.92
CA PRO A 209 -15.45 2.91 -0.87
C PRO A 209 -16.13 3.08 -2.24
N PRO A 210 -16.89 2.10 -2.76
CA PRO A 210 -17.50 2.17 -4.10
C PRO A 210 -18.35 3.43 -4.36
N PRO A 211 -19.13 3.96 -3.38
CA PRO A 211 -19.85 5.22 -3.57
C PRO A 211 -18.95 6.44 -3.83
N GLU A 212 -17.66 6.36 -3.46
CA GLU A 212 -16.68 7.43 -3.69
C GLU A 212 -15.88 7.26 -4.99
N PHE A 213 -16.03 6.14 -5.69
CA PHE A 213 -15.23 5.75 -6.86
C PHE A 213 -15.20 6.83 -7.94
N GLU A 214 -16.39 7.27 -8.38
CA GLU A 214 -16.49 8.27 -9.45
C GLU A 214 -15.77 9.57 -9.09
N ARG A 215 -16.00 10.08 -7.87
CA ARG A 215 -15.43 11.35 -7.43
C ARG A 215 -13.92 11.27 -7.21
N ARG A 216 -13.44 10.18 -6.60
CA ARG A 216 -12.05 10.10 -6.10
C ARG A 216 -11.07 9.46 -7.08
N LEU A 217 -11.53 8.51 -7.89
CA LEU A 217 -10.66 7.75 -8.79
C LEU A 217 -10.94 8.10 -10.25
N ARG A 218 -12.19 8.02 -10.70
CA ARG A 218 -12.48 8.16 -12.14
C ARG A 218 -12.49 9.60 -12.66
N ALA A 219 -13.18 10.53 -11.98
CA ALA A 219 -13.31 11.91 -12.45
C ALA A 219 -11.96 12.64 -12.60
N PRO A 220 -10.96 12.47 -11.70
CA PRO A 220 -9.64 13.07 -11.87
C PRO A 220 -8.88 12.64 -13.14
N LEU A 221 -9.19 11.46 -13.71
CA LEU A 221 -8.51 10.92 -14.90
C LEU A 221 -9.02 11.49 -16.22
N ARG A 222 -10.12 12.25 -16.21
CA ARG A 222 -10.76 12.78 -17.42
C ARG A 222 -10.28 14.18 -17.79
N ASN A 223 -9.32 14.73 -17.04
CA ASN A 223 -8.81 16.09 -17.18
C ASN A 223 -7.38 16.12 -17.72
#